data_AF-R4RU60-F1
#
_entry.id   AF-R4RU60-F1
#
_cell.length_a   1.000
_cell.length_b   1.000
_cell.length_c   1.000
_cell.angle_alpha   90.00
_cell.angle_beta   90.00
_cell.angle_gamma   90.00
#
_symmetry.space_group_name_H-M   'P 1'
#
loop_
_entity.id
_entity.type
_entity.pdbx_description
1 polymer ?
#
loop_
_entity_poly.entity_id
_entity_poly.type
_entity_poly.pdbx_seq_one_letter_code
_entity_poly.pdbx_strand_id
1 'polypeptide(L)'
;FIYSLFFFILISNLIGNIPYSYTITTSVIVTIGLSFTILTGVTILGLYIHRLHFFSYFVPSGTPLALVPLLVLIETVSYLARALSLGIRLFANMVAGHSLLKILSTFLYQM
;
A
#
# COMPACT_ATOMS: atom_id res chain seq x y z
N PHE A 1 11.03 -10.07 -8.77
CA PHE A 1 9.74 -9.40 -8.48
C PHE A 1 9.95 -7.93 -8.08
N ILE A 2 10.66 -7.62 -7.00
CA ILE A 2 10.82 -6.26 -6.48
C ILE A 2 11.42 -5.27 -7.50
N TYR A 3 12.51 -5.64 -8.19
CA TYR A 3 13.10 -4.79 -9.24
C TYR A 3 12.13 -4.49 -10.40
N SER A 4 11.39 -5.50 -10.86
CA SER A 4 10.38 -5.30 -11.91
C SER A 4 9.26 -4.37 -11.46
N LEU A 5 8.81 -4.50 -10.20
CA LEU A 5 7.76 -3.67 -9.62
C LEU A 5 8.23 -2.23 -9.43
N PHE A 6 9.49 -2.04 -9.02
CA PHE A 6 10.13 -0.73 -8.91
C PHE A 6 10.17 -0.01 -10.26
N PHE A 7 10.72 -0.64 -11.30
CA PHE A 7 10.80 -0.02 -12.62
C PHE A 7 9.42 0.25 -13.23
N PHE A 8 8.44 -0.64 -13.01
CA PHE A 8 7.06 -0.42 -13.45
C PHE A 8 6.45 0.85 -12.82
N ILE A 9 6.56 1.00 -11.49
CA ILE A 9 6.02 2.17 -10.78
C ILE A 9 6.77 3.44 -11.19
N LEU A 10 8.09 3.37 -11.34
CA LEU A 10 8.93 4.52 -11.73
C LEU A 10 8.54 5.04 -13.12
N ILE A 11 8.42 4.16 -14.11
CA ILE A 11 8.06 4.56 -15.48
C ILE A 11 6.63 5.12 -15.52
N SER A 12 5.68 4.48 -14.82
CA SER A 12 4.30 4.97 -14.73
C SER A 12 4.19 6.38 -14.11
N ASN A 13 4.96 6.64 -13.06
CA ASN A 13 4.97 7.97 -12.43
C ASN A 13 5.67 9.02 -13.29
N LEU A 14 6.74 8.64 -14.00
CA LEU A 14 7.47 9.56 -14.87
C LEU A 14 6.64 9.98 -16.10
N ILE A 15 5.92 9.03 -16.72
CA ILE A 15 4.96 9.32 -17.80
C ILE A 15 3.87 10.29 -17.34
N GLY A 16 3.56 10.30 -16.04
CA GLY A 16 2.59 11.22 -15.46
C GLY A 16 3.00 12.65 -15.32
N ASN A 17 4.30 12.90 -15.25
CA ASN A 17 4.79 14.26 -15.18
C ASN A 17 4.78 14.96 -16.55
N ILE A 18 4.48 14.21 -17.62
CA ILE A 18 4.36 14.76 -18.98
C ILE A 18 3.01 15.48 -19.10
N PRO A 19 2.99 16.73 -19.60
CA PRO A 19 1.75 17.48 -19.79
C PRO A 19 0.81 16.73 -20.76
N TYR A 20 -0.49 16.75 -20.45
CA TYR A 20 -1.57 16.03 -21.16
C TYR A 20 -1.58 14.50 -21.00
N SER A 21 -0.71 13.93 -20.16
CA SER A 21 -0.71 12.48 -19.88
C SER A 21 -1.64 12.14 -18.70
N TYR A 22 -2.53 11.17 -18.89
CA TYR A 22 -3.29 10.58 -17.79
C TYR A 22 -2.53 9.38 -17.23
N THR A 23 -2.12 9.45 -15.96
CA THR A 23 -1.45 8.32 -15.31
C THR A 23 -2.41 7.25 -14.87
N ILE A 24 -2.07 6.02 -15.23
CA ILE A 24 -2.73 4.81 -14.72
C ILE A 24 -2.57 4.73 -13.18
N THR A 25 -1.49 5.28 -12.61
CA THR A 25 -1.24 5.32 -11.15
C THR A 25 -2.16 6.26 -10.37
N THR A 26 -2.85 7.22 -11.01
CA THR A 26 -3.89 8.05 -10.34
C THR A 26 -5.22 7.34 -10.19
N SER A 27 -5.42 6.19 -10.84
CA SER A 27 -6.59 5.36 -10.58
C SER A 27 -6.39 4.53 -9.32
N VAL A 28 -7.23 4.76 -8.30
CA VAL A 28 -7.27 4.00 -7.02
C VAL A 28 -7.22 2.49 -7.27
N ILE A 29 -7.92 2.03 -8.30
CA ILE A 29 -8.08 0.61 -8.62
C ILE A 29 -6.74 -0.06 -8.96
N VAL A 30 -5.83 0.65 -9.62
CA VAL A 30 -4.54 0.08 -10.03
C VAL A 30 -3.55 0.09 -8.87
N THR A 31 -3.50 1.16 -8.07
CA THR A 31 -2.61 1.28 -6.91
C THR A 31 -3.02 0.34 -5.78
N ILE A 32 -4.32 0.22 -5.50
CA ILE A 32 -4.83 -0.75 -4.51
C ILE A 32 -4.73 -2.17 -5.06
N GLY A 33 -4.98 -2.41 -6.35
CA GLY A 33 -4.84 -3.74 -6.96
C GLY A 33 -3.41 -4.29 -6.89
N LEU A 34 -2.40 -3.45 -7.12
CA LEU A 34 -0.99 -3.82 -6.94
C LEU A 34 -0.65 -4.13 -5.48
N SER A 35 -1.09 -3.28 -4.56
CA SER A 35 -0.92 -3.48 -3.12
C SER A 35 -1.57 -4.80 -2.64
N PHE A 36 -2.78 -5.10 -3.11
CA PHE A 36 -3.50 -6.31 -2.78
C PHE A 36 -2.84 -7.57 -3.37
N THR A 37 -2.28 -7.48 -4.57
CA THR A 37 -1.51 -8.58 -5.19
C THR A 37 -0.24 -8.90 -4.37
N ILE A 38 0.45 -7.87 -3.88
CA ILE A 38 1.61 -8.06 -3.00
C ILE A 38 1.17 -8.65 -1.66
N LEU A 39 0.06 -8.18 -1.10
CA LEU A 39 -0.51 -8.68 0.16
C LEU A 39 -0.84 -10.17 0.07
N THR A 40 -1.59 -10.57 -0.96
CA THR A 40 -1.98 -11.97 -1.17
C THR A 40 -0.75 -12.84 -1.40
N GLY A 41 0.22 -12.39 -2.18
CA GLY A 41 1.51 -13.08 -2.37
C GLY A 41 2.28 -13.30 -1.07
N VAL A 42 2.42 -12.27 -0.22
CA VAL A 42 3.10 -12.37 1.08
C VAL A 42 2.30 -13.21 2.06
N THR A 43 0.97 -13.13 2.05
CA THR A 43 0.10 -13.93 2.93
C THR A 43 0.19 -15.40 2.59
N ILE A 44 0.16 -15.76 1.30
CA ILE A 44 0.32 -17.15 0.83
C ILE A 44 1.71 -17.68 1.19
N LEU A 45 2.77 -16.89 0.96
CA LEU A 45 4.13 -17.28 1.32
C LEU A 45 4.30 -17.44 2.85
N GLY A 46 3.70 -16.54 3.64
CA GLY A 46 3.69 -16.60 5.10
C GLY A 46 2.96 -17.83 5.64
N LEU A 47 1.80 -18.17 5.06
CA LEU A 47 1.07 -19.40 5.37
C LEU A 47 1.85 -20.65 4.97
N TYR A 48 2.57 -20.62 3.85
CA TYR A 48 3.35 -21.75 3.37
C TYR A 48 4.58 -22.04 4.26
N ILE A 49 5.27 -20.99 4.71
CA ILE A 49 6.51 -21.11 5.51
C ILE A 49 6.21 -21.34 7.01
N HIS A 50 5.18 -20.69 7.56
CA HIS A 50 4.92 -20.73 9.00
C HIS A 50 3.71 -21.58 9.43
N ARG A 51 2.86 -22.06 8.51
CA ARG A 51 1.65 -22.91 8.69
C ARG A 51 0.89 -22.79 10.02
N LEU A 52 1.43 -23.30 11.13
CA LEU A 52 0.81 -23.35 12.47
C LEU A 52 1.53 -22.48 13.53
N HIS A 53 2.71 -21.92 13.23
CA HIS A 53 3.46 -21.01 14.11
C HIS A 53 3.01 -19.54 13.99
N PHE A 54 2.02 -19.24 13.13
CA PHE A 54 1.41 -17.91 13.02
C PHE A 54 0.71 -17.49 14.32
N PHE A 55 0.24 -18.46 15.12
CA PHE A 55 -0.29 -18.23 16.47
C PHE A 55 0.80 -18.02 17.53
N SER A 56 2.04 -18.44 17.27
CA SER A 56 3.14 -18.35 18.25
C SER A 56 3.88 -17.01 18.19
N TYR A 57 3.91 -16.34 17.03
CA TYR A 57 4.35 -14.93 16.96
C TYR A 57 3.34 -13.96 17.57
N PHE A 58 2.10 -14.42 17.77
CA PHE A 58 1.04 -13.68 18.42
C PHE A 58 1.11 -13.73 19.95
N VAL A 59 1.95 -14.58 20.51
CA VAL A 59 2.07 -14.75 21.95
C VAL A 59 3.54 -14.55 22.31
N PRO A 60 3.98 -13.32 22.63
CA PRO A 60 5.23 -13.17 23.34
C PRO A 60 5.14 -14.02 24.62
N SER A 61 6.16 -14.86 24.84
CA SER A 61 6.30 -15.74 25.99
C SER A 61 6.24 -14.91 27.29
N GLY A 62 5.06 -14.83 27.91
CA GLY A 62 4.82 -14.05 29.12
C GLY A 62 3.50 -13.29 29.19
N THR A 63 2.64 -13.32 28.16
CA THR A 63 1.34 -12.62 28.22
C THR A 63 0.26 -13.45 28.94
N PRO A 64 -0.54 -12.84 29.86
CA PRO A 64 -1.63 -13.53 30.55
C PRO A 64 -2.68 -14.03 29.55
N LEU A 65 -3.11 -15.29 29.69
CA LEU A 65 -4.01 -16.01 28.76
C LEU A 65 -5.29 -15.25 28.40
N ALA A 66 -5.77 -14.35 29.26
CA ALA A 66 -6.98 -13.56 29.02
C ALA A 66 -6.81 -12.47 27.93
N LEU A 67 -5.59 -11.94 27.74
CA LEU A 67 -5.33 -10.83 26.80
C LEU A 67 -4.89 -11.32 25.41
N VAL A 68 -4.52 -12.59 25.30
CA VAL A 68 -4.05 -13.23 24.06
C VAL A 68 -5.07 -13.11 22.91
N PRO A 69 -6.38 -13.33 23.08
CA PRO A 69 -7.34 -13.22 21.99
C PRO A 69 -7.49 -11.79 21.46
N LEU A 70 -7.38 -10.79 22.36
CA LEU A 70 -7.47 -9.38 21.99
C LEU A 70 -6.24 -8.96 21.16
N LEU A 71 -5.04 -9.39 21.58
CA LEU A 71 -3.82 -9.12 20.83
C LEU A 71 -3.95 -9.68 19.41
N VAL A 72 -4.37 -10.96 19.28
CA VAL A 72 -4.64 -11.67 17.99
C VAL A 72 -5.45 -10.83 17.02
N LEU A 73 -6.49 -10.19 17.52
CA LEU A 73 -7.33 -9.30 16.72
C LEU A 73 -6.59 -8.02 16.29
N ILE A 74 -5.86 -7.38 17.20
CA ILE A 74 -5.23 -6.07 16.92
C ILE A 74 -4.11 -6.21 15.88
N GLU A 75 -3.27 -7.23 15.99
CA GLU A 75 -2.14 -7.36 15.06
C GLU A 75 -2.54 -7.99 13.71
N THR A 76 -3.66 -8.72 13.62
CA THR A 76 -4.28 -9.04 12.32
C THR A 76 -4.81 -7.78 11.62
N VAL A 77 -5.42 -6.86 12.37
CA VAL A 77 -5.82 -5.54 11.84
C VAL A 77 -4.59 -4.71 11.43
N SER A 78 -3.53 -4.68 12.25
CA SER A 78 -2.27 -3.99 11.97
C SER A 78 -1.59 -4.50 10.69
N TYR A 79 -1.57 -5.82 10.49
CA TYR A 79 -1.04 -6.44 9.28
C TYR A 79 -1.82 -6.01 8.02
N LEU A 80 -3.16 -6.02 8.09
CA LEU A 80 -4.01 -5.58 6.98
C LEU A 80 -3.82 -4.07 6.70
N ALA A 81 -3.74 -3.26 7.75
CA ALA A 81 -3.52 -1.82 7.65
C ALA A 81 -2.17 -1.47 7.01
N ARG A 82 -1.10 -2.24 7.31
CA ARG A 82 0.23 -2.06 6.70
C ARG A 82 0.19 -2.26 5.19
N ALA A 83 -0.56 -3.26 4.73
CA ALA A 83 -0.71 -3.54 3.31
C ALA A 83 -1.43 -2.39 2.58
N LEU A 84 -2.57 -1.96 3.12
CA LEU A 84 -3.34 -0.85 2.58
C LEU A 84 -2.53 0.46 2.58
N SER A 85 -1.77 0.72 3.64
CA SER A 85 -0.91 1.90 3.76
C SER A 85 0.09 2.03 2.59
N LEU A 86 0.63 0.92 2.09
CA LEU A 86 1.58 0.94 0.98
C LEU A 86 0.94 1.41 -0.34
N GLY A 87 -0.26 0.89 -0.67
CA GLY A 87 -0.99 1.29 -1.87
C GLY A 87 -1.51 2.72 -1.80
N ILE A 88 -2.12 3.07 -0.67
CA ILE A 88 -2.66 4.42 -0.41
C ILE A 88 -1.55 5.48 -0.49
N ARG A 89 -0.35 5.18 0.04
CA ARG A 89 0.79 6.12 -0.02
C ARG A 89 1.18 6.48 -1.45
N LEU A 90 1.27 5.50 -2.35
CA LEU A 90 1.59 5.78 -3.76
C LEU A 90 0.47 6.57 -4.44
N PHE A 91 -0.79 6.19 -4.19
CA PHE A 91 -1.97 6.87 -4.75
C PHE A 91 -2.06 8.34 -4.29
N ALA A 92 -1.99 8.58 -2.97
CA ALA A 92 -2.11 9.91 -2.38
C ALA A 92 -1.04 10.86 -2.91
N ASN A 93 0.21 10.39 -3.04
CA ASN A 93 1.30 11.22 -3.56
C ASN A 93 1.07 11.66 -5.01
N MET A 94 0.57 10.77 -5.87
CA MET A 94 0.29 11.13 -7.28
C MET A 94 -0.92 12.05 -7.40
N VAL A 95 -2.02 11.76 -6.69
CA VAL A 95 -3.23 12.60 -6.75
C VAL A 95 -3.01 13.99 -6.15
N ALA A 96 -2.32 14.08 -5.00
CA ALA A 96 -2.00 15.36 -4.38
C ALA A 96 -1.13 16.23 -5.29
N GLY A 97 -0.09 15.65 -5.92
CA GLY A 97 0.77 16.37 -6.86
C GLY A 97 0.00 16.94 -8.06
N HIS A 98 -0.81 16.12 -8.73
CA HIS A 98 -1.62 16.59 -9.86
C HIS A 98 -2.68 17.62 -9.44
N SER A 99 -3.34 17.42 -8.29
CA SER A 99 -4.34 18.36 -7.76
C SER A 99 -3.71 19.72 -7.44
N LEU A 100 -2.56 19.73 -6.76
CA LEU A 100 -1.83 20.94 -6.42
C LEU A 100 -1.41 21.72 -7.68
N LEU A 101 -0.85 21.03 -8.69
CA LEU A 101 -0.46 21.66 -9.95
C LEU A 101 -1.67 22.28 -10.68
N LYS A 102 -2.83 21.61 -10.69
CA LYS A 102 -4.05 22.13 -11.29
C LYS A 102 -4.54 23.39 -10.58
N ILE A 103 -4.51 23.39 -9.24
CA ILE A 103 -4.91 24.53 -8.43
C ILE A 103 -3.99 25.72 -8.69
N LEU A 104 -2.66 25.53 -8.64
CA LEU A 104 -1.68 26.57 -8.93
C LEU A 104 -1.81 27.13 -10.35
N SER A 105 -2.01 26.26 -11.35
CA SER A 105 -2.21 26.69 -12.74
C SER A 105 -3.48 27.52 -12.92
N THR A 106 -4.56 27.19 -12.19
CA THR A 106 -5.81 27.95 -12.24
C THR A 106 -5.64 29.33 -11.61
N PHE A 107 -4.97 29.40 -10.46
CA PHE A 107 -4.67 30.67 -9.79
C PHE A 107 -3.77 31.57 -10.65
N LEU A 108 -2.73 31.03 -11.27
CA LEU A 108 -1.82 31.79 -12.12
C LEU A 108 -2.49 32.28 -13.41
N TYR A 109 -3.45 31.54 -13.97
CA TYR A 109 -4.19 31.96 -15.15
C TYR A 109 -5.21 33.08 -14.86
N GLN A 110 -5.73 33.12 -13.63
CA GLN A 110 -6.73 34.11 -13.22
C GLN A 110 -6.10 35.44 -12.78
N MET A 111 -4.79 35.46 -12.51
CA MET A 111 -3.98 36.67 -12.25
C MET A 111 -3.55 37.32 -13.57
#